data_AF-J1ASC9-F1
#
_entry.id   AF-J1ASC9-F1
#
_cell.length_a   1.000
_cell.length_b   1.000
_cell.length_c   1.000
_cell.angle_alpha   90.00
_cell.angle_beta   90.00
_cell.angle_gamma   90.00
#
_symmetry.space_group_name_H-M   'P 1'
#
loop_
_entity.id
_entity.type
_entity.pdbx_description
1 polymer ?
#
loop_
_entity_poly.entity_id
_entity_poly.type
_entity_poly.pdbx_seq_one_letter_code
_entity_poly.pdbx_strand_id
1 'polypeptide(L)' 'MIMDLIEVSIRGYEVREKTVTKTGNSGHVMVPPSWIGKRVKIILLDPVEEE' A
#
# COMPACT_ATOMS: atom_id res chain seq x y z
N MET A 1 -21.95 -8.03 3.62
CA MET A 1 -21.15 -7.05 4.37
C MET A 1 -21.29 -5.71 3.69
N ILE A 2 -21.63 -4.66 4.42
CA ILE A 2 -21.61 -3.30 3.90
C ILE A 2 -20.14 -2.86 3.93
N MET A 3 -19.56 -2.61 2.76
CA MET A 3 -18.26 -1.94 2.65
C MET A 3 -18.50 -0.46 2.94
N ASP A 4 -17.93 0.03 4.04
CA ASP A 4 -17.97 1.44 4.36
C ASP A 4 -17.15 2.22 3.32
N LEU A 5 -17.75 3.27 2.76
CA LEU A 5 -17.06 4.16 1.84
C LEU A 5 -16.07 5.02 2.63
N ILE A 6 -14.78 4.80 2.41
CA ILE A 6 -13.72 5.60 3.03
C ILE A 6 -13.19 6.61 2.02
N GLU A 7 -13.31 7.90 2.35
CA GLU A 7 -12.63 8.98 1.63
C GLU A 7 -11.33 9.34 2.38
N VAL A 8 -10.21 9.33 1.67
CA VAL A 8 -8.89 9.65 2.24
C VAL A 8 -8.33 10.89 1.56
N SER A 9 -8.03 11.93 2.34
CA SER A 9 -7.26 13.08 1.89
C SER A 9 -5.79 12.93 2.27
N ILE A 10 -4.90 12.91 1.27
CA ILE A 10 -3.45 12.81 1.46
C ILE A 10 -2.74 13.95 0.74
N ARG A 11 -1.71 14.50 1.41
CA ARG A 11 -0.73 15.41 0.81
C ARG A 11 0.60 14.70 0.67
N GLY A 12 1.15 14.72 -0.53
CA GLY A 12 2.42 14.08 -0.85
C GLY A 12 2.94 14.56 -2.19
N TYR A 13 4.15 14.12 -2.53
CA TYR A 13 4.78 14.47 -3.79
C TYR A 13 4.34 13.56 -4.95
N GLU A 14 3.93 12.33 -4.64
CA GLU A 14 3.52 11.33 -5.63
C GLU A 14 2.63 10.27 -4.96
N VAL A 15 1.65 9.73 -5.69
CA VAL A 15 0.82 8.59 -5.29
C VAL A 15 0.93 7.51 -6.36
N ARG A 16 1.05 6.24 -5.94
CA ARG A 16 1.04 5.08 -6.85
C ARG A 16 0.20 3.95 -6.28
N GLU A 17 -0.62 3.36 -7.14
CA GLU A 17 -1.32 2.12 -6.88
C GLU A 17 -0.49 0.94 -7.38
N LYS A 18 -0.31 -0.07 -6.54
CA LYS A 18 0.44 -1.29 -6.86
C LYS A 18 -0.16 -2.47 -6.11
N THR A 19 -0.30 -3.60 -6.81
CA THR A 19 -0.63 -4.89 -6.19
C THR A 19 0.58 -5.42 -5.43
N VAL A 20 0.34 -5.94 -4.22
CA VAL A 20 1.37 -6.61 -3.42
C VAL A 20 1.80 -7.90 -4.11
N THR A 21 3.10 -8.13 -4.23
CA THR A 21 3.67 -9.35 -4.83
C THR A 21 4.28 -10.24 -3.77
N LYS A 22 4.10 -11.57 -3.86
CA LYS A 22 4.74 -12.53 -2.95
C LYS A 22 6.25 -12.55 -3.17
N THR A 23 7.02 -12.50 -2.09
CA THR A 23 8.48 -12.67 -2.10
C THR A 23 8.88 -13.44 -0.84
N GLY A 24 9.30 -14.70 -1.00
CA GLY A 24 9.53 -15.60 0.14
C GLY A 24 8.26 -15.77 0.98
N ASN A 25 8.37 -15.44 2.27
CA ASN A 25 7.28 -15.50 3.25
C ASN A 25 6.61 -14.12 3.49
N SER A 26 6.86 -13.13 2.63
CA SER A 26 6.33 -11.77 2.77
C SER A 26 5.66 -11.26 1.49
N GLY A 27 4.79 -10.26 1.65
CA GLY A 27 4.25 -9.44 0.57
C GLY A 27 5.07 -8.17 0.39
N HIS A 28 5.48 -7.86 -0.85
CA HIS A 28 6.31 -6.71 -1.19
C HIS A 28 5.56 -5.72 -2.09
N VAL A 29 5.83 -4.43 -1.89
CA VAL A 29 5.44 -3.35 -2.82
C VAL A 29 6.72 -2.71 -3.36
N MET A 30 7.04 -2.98 -4.63
CA MET A 30 8.24 -2.42 -5.27
C MET A 30 8.03 -0.95 -5.61
N VAL A 31 8.88 -0.05 -5.11
CA VAL A 31 8.83 1.39 -5.37
C VAL A 31 10.04 1.86 -6.20
N PRO A 32 9.98 3.03 -6.87
CA PRO A 32 11.13 3.55 -7.62
C PRO A 32 12.40 3.67 -6.76
N PRO A 33 13.61 3.40 -7.30
CA PRO A 33 14.87 3.56 -6.57
C PRO A 33 15.09 4.98 -6.02
N SER A 34 14.51 6.00 -6.66
CA SER A 34 14.58 7.40 -6.19
C SER A 34 13.92 7.62 -4.81
N TRP A 35 13.10 6.68 -4.34
CA TRP A 35 12.48 6.72 -3.02
C TRP A 35 13.38 6.17 -1.90
N ILE A 36 14.55 5.60 -2.23
CA ILE A 36 15.50 5.13 -1.22
C ILE A 36 15.87 6.28 -0.27
N GLY A 37 15.76 6.03 1.04
CA GLY A 37 15.98 7.02 2.09
C GLY A 37 14.84 8.04 2.28
N LYS A 38 13.72 7.91 1.56
CA LYS A 38 12.53 8.75 1.74
C LYS A 38 11.51 8.07 2.65
N ARG A 39 10.76 8.88 3.41
CA ARG A 39 9.66 8.40 4.26
C ARG A 39 8.42 8.16 3.40
N VAL A 40 7.88 6.95 3.46
CA VAL A 40 6.68 6.54 2.72
C VAL A 40 5.60 6.03 3.67
N LYS A 41 4.35 6.06 3.24
CA LYS A 41 3.22 5.44 3.94
C LYS A 41 2.56 4.45 2.99
N ILE A 42 2.39 3.21 3.43
CA ILE A 42 1.63 2.17 2.72
C ILE A 42 0.34 1.95 3.52
N ILE A 43 -0.80 1.90 2.84
CA ILE A 43 -2.12 1.73 3.45
C ILE A 43 -2.76 0.54 2.75
N LEU A 44 -3.12 -0.49 3.52
CA LEU A 44 -3.94 -1.61 3.05
C LEU A 44 -5.41 -1.16 3.07
N LEU A 45 -6.12 -1.36 1.97
CA LEU A 45 -7.52 -0.94 1.82
C LEU A 45 -8.51 -2.09 2.03
N ASP A 46 -8.04 -3.33 1.90
CA ASP A 46 -8.85 -4.53 1.98
C ASP A 46 -8.70 -5.25 3.33
N PRO A 47 -9.75 -5.93 3.82
CA PRO A 47 -9.63 -6.79 4.98
C PRO A 47 -8.70 -7.98 4.68
N VAL A 48 -7.95 -8.41 5.70
CA VAL A 48 -7.20 -9.66 5.65
C VAL A 48 -8.08 -10.73 6.28
N GLU A 49 -8.48 -11.74 5.52
CA GLU A 49 -9.03 -12.97 6.10
C GLU A 49 -7.86 -13.79 6.67
N GLU A 50 -7.98 -14.26 7.91
CA GLU A 50 -7.00 -15.19 8.49
C GLU A 50 -7.04 -16.53 7.72
N GLU A 51 -5.87 -17.10 7.40
CA GLU A 51 -5.76 -18.51 6.98
C GLU A 51 -6.01 -19.46 8.16
#